data_AF-A0A7S2BXP1-F1
#
_entry.id   AF-A0A7S2BXP1-F1
#
_cell.length_a   1.000
_cell.length_b   1.000
_cell.length_c   1.000
_cell.angle_alpha   90.00
_cell.angle_beta   90.00
_cell.angle_gamma   90.00
#
_symmetry.space_group_name_H-M   'P 1'
#
loop_
_entity.id
_entity.type
_entity.pdbx_description
1 polymer ?
#
loop_
_entity_poly.entity_id
_entity_poly.type
_entity_poly.pdbx_seq_one_letter_code
_entity_poly.pdbx_strand_id
1 'polypeptide(L)'
;EPLASSPELALSPEMSAEASSPRELGTPRSPSGAPPLPPDGEATRARRLANESGELLDLTDGQQRVSLPWSRESSRMHVPSREHHVMDEPYCNQFKVRGPSYLHDHVKMTSTFHAMRLLGGDMVLADALIERPSEGIARRKLESLHKDHGDDIFLINWQLPGKPGHLSFFMWLGLSQAAREDNPSARAFLQLWKDFLSSEDDDFRKRRLKLMVLIPEGPYLLRKAVPGNKPVILSGKGIDIKYTRGRGFIEASVNIASSMAASLMWVNVQSMTRGLVVDLALIIEATEENQLPEQVLATVRFQKVDLTHPASRVDVTH
;
A
#
# COMPACT_ATOMS: atom_id res chain seq x y z
N GLU A 1 22.95 -48.84 -37.75
CA GLU A 1 24.17 -49.17 -36.98
C GLU A 1 24.53 -48.00 -36.07
N PRO A 2 24.59 -48.22 -34.75
CA PRO A 2 25.05 -47.25 -33.75
C PRO A 2 26.44 -47.64 -33.20
N LEU A 3 27.25 -46.67 -32.77
CA LEU A 3 28.43 -46.85 -31.91
C LEU A 3 28.52 -45.58 -31.04
N ALA A 4 28.11 -45.65 -29.75
CA ALA A 4 28.96 -45.90 -28.58
C ALA A 4 29.91 -44.71 -28.29
N SER A 5 30.03 -44.13 -27.10
CA SER A 5 29.92 -44.65 -25.73
C SER A 5 30.01 -43.49 -24.71
N SER A 6 29.29 -43.61 -23.60
CA SER A 6 29.58 -42.91 -22.33
C SER A 6 30.78 -43.59 -21.61
N PRO A 7 31.31 -43.03 -20.51
CA PRO A 7 30.75 -43.44 -19.21
C PRO A 7 30.64 -42.35 -18.14
N GLU A 8 29.77 -42.67 -17.17
CA GLU A 8 29.55 -42.07 -15.86
C GLU A 8 30.81 -42.00 -14.99
N LEU A 9 30.79 -41.07 -14.02
CA LEU A 9 31.44 -41.24 -12.72
C LEU A 9 30.55 -40.61 -11.64
N ALA A 10 29.78 -41.46 -10.97
CA ALA A 10 29.30 -41.23 -9.62
C ALA A 10 30.30 -41.89 -8.64
N LEU A 11 30.53 -41.27 -7.47
CA LEU A 11 30.73 -41.92 -6.18
C LEU A 11 30.85 -40.84 -5.08
N SER A 12 29.94 -40.93 -4.10
CA SER A 12 29.90 -40.20 -2.81
C SER A 12 30.83 -40.90 -1.79
N PRO A 13 30.59 -40.78 -0.46
CA PRO A 13 30.90 -39.72 0.52
C PRO A 13 31.88 -40.24 1.62
N GLU A 14 32.35 -39.39 2.56
CA GLU A 14 32.55 -39.76 3.99
C GLU A 14 33.15 -38.62 4.86
N MET A 15 32.44 -38.36 5.98
CA MET A 15 32.89 -38.19 7.38
C MET A 15 34.11 -37.29 7.71
N SER A 16 34.01 -36.36 8.67
CA SER A 16 34.11 -36.70 10.09
C SER A 16 33.61 -35.59 11.02
N ALA A 17 33.02 -36.02 12.13
CA ALA A 17 32.61 -35.24 13.28
C ALA A 17 33.81 -34.90 14.17
N GLU A 18 33.73 -33.79 14.92
CA GLU A 18 34.33 -33.72 16.25
C GLU A 18 33.47 -32.84 17.17
N ALA A 19 33.04 -33.48 18.25
CA ALA A 19 32.31 -32.89 19.37
C ALA A 19 33.31 -32.42 20.44
N SER A 20 32.97 -31.36 21.16
CA SER A 20 33.60 -31.05 22.45
C SER A 20 32.52 -30.54 23.41
N SER A 21 32.30 -31.30 24.48
CA SER A 21 31.34 -31.04 25.56
C SER A 21 32.06 -30.36 26.76
N PRO A 22 31.44 -30.11 27.92
CA PRO A 22 31.24 -28.77 28.47
C PRO A 22 32.10 -28.50 29.71
N ARG A 23 32.21 -27.24 30.13
CA ARG A 23 32.71 -26.88 31.47
C ARG A 23 31.62 -26.18 32.27
N GLU A 24 31.10 -26.91 33.26
CA GLU A 24 30.48 -26.33 34.45
C GLU A 24 31.55 -25.76 35.40
N LEU A 25 31.27 -24.64 36.06
CA LEU A 25 31.22 -24.51 37.52
C LEU A 25 31.00 -23.04 37.93
N GLY A 26 30.06 -22.83 38.86
CA GLY A 26 30.17 -21.78 39.87
C GLY A 26 29.04 -20.74 39.94
N THR A 27 27.99 -21.02 40.72
CA THR A 27 27.30 -19.99 41.53
C THR A 27 27.90 -20.04 42.95
N PRO A 28 27.88 -18.94 43.72
CA PRO A 28 26.79 -18.80 44.70
C PRO A 28 26.34 -17.36 45.07
N ARG A 29 25.03 -17.28 45.37
CA ARG A 29 24.32 -16.51 46.43
C ARG A 29 24.10 -14.99 46.33
N SER A 30 22.81 -14.64 46.27
CA SER A 30 22.13 -13.41 46.73
C SER A 30 22.13 -13.28 48.28
N PRO A 31 21.73 -12.14 48.92
CA PRO A 31 20.30 -11.75 49.00
C PRO A 31 19.97 -10.23 49.14
N SER A 32 18.65 -9.94 49.07
CA SER A 32 17.93 -8.76 49.62
C SER A 32 17.97 -7.45 48.80
N GLY A 33 16.87 -6.75 48.47
CA GLY A 33 15.46 -6.90 48.79
C GLY A 33 14.61 -5.90 47.98
N ALA A 34 13.36 -6.24 47.68
CA ALA A 34 12.38 -5.37 47.03
C ALA A 34 11.11 -5.23 47.90
N PRO A 35 10.49 -4.04 47.99
CA PRO A 35 9.27 -3.81 48.79
C PRO A 35 7.98 -4.25 48.06
N PRO A 36 6.86 -4.45 48.79
CA PRO A 36 5.71 -5.24 48.35
C PRO A 36 4.64 -4.46 47.56
N LEU A 37 3.88 -5.19 46.75
CA LEU A 37 2.65 -4.75 46.07
C LEU A 37 1.45 -4.71 47.03
N PRO A 38 0.48 -3.79 46.85
CA PRO A 38 -0.79 -3.80 47.58
C PRO A 38 -1.86 -4.70 46.92
N PRO A 39 -2.93 -5.08 47.66
CA PRO A 39 -3.71 -6.29 47.40
C PRO A 39 -4.94 -6.10 46.51
N ASP A 40 -5.37 -7.20 45.91
CA ASP A 40 -6.64 -7.39 45.18
C ASP A 40 -7.88 -7.19 46.08
N GLY A 41 -8.95 -6.63 45.52
CA GLY A 41 -10.24 -6.48 46.19
C GLY A 41 -11.40 -6.09 45.27
N GLU A 42 -12.15 -7.11 44.85
CA GLU A 42 -13.62 -7.14 44.66
C GLU A 42 -14.30 -6.37 43.50
N ALA A 43 -14.53 -7.12 42.43
CA ALA A 43 -15.84 -7.50 41.88
C ALA A 43 -17.10 -6.65 42.23
N THR A 44 -17.69 -6.10 41.15
CA THR A 44 -19.12 -6.18 40.81
C THR A 44 -20.14 -5.47 41.72
N ARG A 45 -20.63 -4.30 41.27
CA ARG A 45 -22.08 -4.00 41.35
C ARG A 45 -22.55 -3.00 40.30
N ALA A 46 -23.05 -3.54 39.20
CA ALA A 46 -23.92 -2.84 38.26
C ALA A 46 -25.32 -2.64 38.87
N ARG A 47 -25.90 -1.44 38.74
CA ARG A 47 -27.31 -1.23 38.32
C ARG A 47 -27.66 0.26 38.18
N ARG A 48 -28.06 0.59 36.93
CA ARG A 48 -29.16 1.48 36.47
C ARG A 48 -29.16 2.94 36.96
N LEU A 49 -29.22 3.86 36.00
CA LEU A 49 -30.47 4.54 35.62
C LEU A 49 -30.40 4.95 34.14
N ALA A 50 -31.52 4.75 33.45
CA ALA A 50 -31.70 4.88 32.01
C ALA A 50 -31.78 6.35 31.56
N ASN A 51 -31.48 6.60 30.28
CA ASN A 51 -32.27 7.56 29.51
C ASN A 51 -32.85 6.86 28.28
N GLU A 52 -34.13 7.16 28.04
CA GLU A 52 -34.95 6.63 26.99
C GLU A 52 -34.77 7.52 25.75
N SER A 53 -34.00 7.06 24.79
CA SER A 53 -34.14 7.49 23.39
C SER A 53 -33.81 6.27 22.54
N GLY A 54 -34.87 5.64 22.02
CA GLY A 54 -34.77 4.44 21.20
C GLY A 54 -34.10 4.72 19.85
N GLU A 55 -32.77 4.80 19.86
CA GLU A 55 -31.94 4.61 18.67
C GLU A 55 -31.32 3.21 18.72
N LEU A 56 -31.48 2.48 17.62
CA LEU A 56 -30.73 1.25 17.34
C LEU A 56 -29.25 1.61 17.28
N LEU A 57 -28.49 1.19 18.30
CA LEU A 57 -27.04 1.25 18.31
C LEU A 57 -26.51 0.28 17.25
N ASP A 58 -25.96 0.83 16.16
CA ASP A 58 -25.25 0.07 15.15
C ASP A 58 -23.88 -0.36 15.72
N LEU A 59 -23.69 -1.68 15.83
CA LEU A 59 -22.53 -2.32 16.46
C LEU A 59 -21.34 -2.31 15.49
N THR A 60 -20.52 -1.27 15.52
CA THR A 60 -19.14 -1.31 15.01
C THR A 60 -18.21 -0.55 15.97
N ASP A 61 -18.03 -1.08 17.17
CA ASP A 61 -17.09 -0.52 18.15
C ASP A 61 -15.75 -1.26 18.07
N GLY A 62 -14.66 -0.50 18.03
CA GLY A 62 -13.29 -1.02 17.97
C GLY A 62 -12.52 -0.77 16.67
N GLN A 63 -12.73 0.30 15.90
CA GLN A 63 -11.75 0.70 14.86
C GLN A 63 -11.63 2.22 14.82
N GLN A 64 -10.60 2.77 15.47
CA GLN A 64 -10.27 4.18 15.28
C GLN A 64 -9.48 4.34 13.95
N ARG A 65 -9.72 5.44 13.24
CA ARG A 65 -9.12 5.76 11.94
C ARG A 65 -8.42 7.09 12.06
N VAL A 66 -7.21 7.20 11.49
CA VAL A 66 -6.56 8.50 11.37
C VAL A 66 -6.40 8.89 9.91
N SER A 67 -6.90 10.08 9.60
CA SER A 67 -6.64 10.78 8.35
C SER A 67 -5.20 11.26 8.34
N LEU A 68 -4.44 10.97 7.28
CA LEU A 68 -3.07 11.42 7.21
C LEU A 68 -2.99 12.91 6.83
N PRO A 69 -2.12 13.69 7.50
CA PRO A 69 -1.86 15.06 7.10
C PRO A 69 -1.28 15.13 5.68
N TRP A 70 -1.97 15.87 4.81
CA TRP A 70 -1.71 15.96 3.36
C TRP A 70 -1.52 17.41 2.92
N SER A 71 -0.60 17.65 1.98
CA SER A 71 -0.36 18.97 1.37
C SER A 71 -0.86 18.99 -0.07
N ARG A 72 -1.38 20.15 -0.50
CA ARG A 72 -1.88 20.37 -1.87
C ARG A 72 -1.02 21.34 -2.68
N GLU A 73 0.16 21.75 -2.19
CA GLU A 73 0.94 22.80 -2.83
C GLU A 73 1.92 22.29 -3.91
N SER A 74 1.52 22.46 -5.17
CA SER A 74 2.42 22.41 -6.33
C SER A 74 2.96 23.80 -6.64
N SER A 75 4.22 24.10 -6.30
CA SER A 75 5.10 25.07 -6.98
C SER A 75 6.42 25.27 -6.25
N ARG A 76 7.53 24.93 -6.92
CA ARG A 76 8.93 25.29 -6.57
C ARG A 76 9.45 24.66 -5.28
N MET A 77 10.77 24.56 -5.16
CA MET A 77 11.45 24.17 -3.92
C MET A 77 10.98 25.09 -2.78
N HIS A 78 9.99 24.64 -2.03
CA HIS A 78 9.62 25.17 -0.74
C HIS A 78 9.31 23.95 0.11
N VAL A 79 10.21 23.63 1.04
CA VAL A 79 9.94 22.67 2.11
C VAL A 79 9.03 23.44 3.08
N PRO A 80 7.71 23.17 3.12
CA PRO A 80 6.85 23.84 4.09
C PRO A 80 7.29 23.44 5.49
N SER A 81 7.09 24.32 6.47
CA SER A 81 7.45 24.13 7.87
C SER A 81 7.11 22.72 8.39
N ARG A 82 8.08 22.11 9.08
CA ARG A 82 8.51 20.71 8.91
C ARG A 82 7.84 19.63 9.78
N GLU A 83 6.79 19.89 10.55
CA GLU A 83 6.55 18.98 11.69
C GLU A 83 5.52 17.86 11.50
N HIS A 84 4.58 17.92 10.53
CA HIS A 84 3.48 16.91 10.51
C HIS A 84 2.97 16.38 9.15
N HIS A 85 3.36 16.89 7.98
CA HIS A 85 2.89 16.33 6.70
C HIS A 85 3.61 15.02 6.37
N VAL A 86 2.87 13.95 6.09
CA VAL A 86 3.43 12.63 5.79
C VAL A 86 3.04 12.10 4.40
N MET A 87 2.12 12.80 3.73
CA MET A 87 1.72 12.50 2.35
C MET A 87 1.74 13.73 1.46
N ASP A 88 2.15 13.53 0.21
CA ASP A 88 2.15 14.54 -0.84
C ASP A 88 1.83 13.89 -2.21
N GLU A 89 1.61 14.70 -3.24
CA GLU A 89 1.38 14.26 -4.61
C GLU A 89 2.57 14.68 -5.50
N PRO A 90 3.54 13.79 -5.74
CA PRO A 90 4.75 14.17 -6.44
C PRO A 90 4.50 14.33 -7.94
N TYR A 91 5.38 15.03 -8.64
CA TYR A 91 5.20 15.28 -10.08
C TYR A 91 5.17 13.97 -10.89
N CYS A 92 4.27 13.88 -11.87
CA CYS A 92 4.16 12.71 -12.76
C CYS A 92 5.33 12.62 -13.76
N ASN A 93 6.00 13.74 -14.04
CA ASN A 93 7.08 13.84 -15.03
C ASN A 93 8.39 13.14 -14.62
N GLN A 94 8.49 12.63 -13.39
CA GLN A 94 9.60 11.78 -12.98
C GLN A 94 9.44 10.32 -13.46
N PHE A 95 8.23 9.95 -13.90
CA PHE A 95 7.88 8.60 -14.34
C PHE A 95 7.83 8.49 -15.87
N LYS A 96 8.44 7.43 -16.40
CA LYS A 96 8.45 7.13 -17.85
C LYS A 96 7.40 6.09 -18.21
N VAL A 97 6.45 6.47 -19.05
CA VAL A 97 5.28 5.69 -19.50
C VAL A 97 5.40 5.35 -20.99
N ARG A 98 4.57 4.43 -21.51
CA ARG A 98 4.58 4.07 -22.93
C ARG A 98 4.21 5.27 -23.81
N GLY A 99 5.05 5.57 -24.80
CA GLY A 99 4.78 6.63 -25.78
C GLY A 99 3.71 6.25 -26.80
N PRO A 100 3.34 7.17 -27.71
CA PRO A 100 2.24 6.98 -28.67
C PRO A 100 2.41 5.76 -29.57
N SER A 101 3.65 5.40 -29.93
CA SER A 101 3.98 4.30 -30.84
C SER A 101 4.69 3.13 -30.16
N TYR A 102 4.58 3.03 -28.82
CA TYR A 102 5.34 2.07 -28.00
C TYR A 102 5.19 0.61 -28.42
N LEU A 103 4.03 0.21 -28.95
CA LEU A 103 3.81 -1.17 -29.40
C LEU A 103 4.72 -1.55 -30.58
N HIS A 104 5.25 -0.56 -31.31
CA HIS A 104 6.15 -0.75 -32.44
C HIS A 104 7.60 -0.38 -32.11
N ASP A 105 7.81 0.76 -31.45
CA ASP A 105 9.14 1.33 -31.23
C ASP A 105 9.73 1.06 -29.83
N HIS A 106 8.89 0.61 -28.88
CA HIS A 106 9.21 0.44 -27.47
C HIS A 106 9.80 1.69 -26.79
N VAL A 107 9.50 2.88 -27.32
CA VAL A 107 9.99 4.16 -26.82
C VAL A 107 9.04 4.70 -25.74
N LYS A 108 9.60 4.92 -24.55
CA LYS A 108 8.89 5.55 -23.44
C LYS A 108 9.00 7.06 -23.50
N MET A 109 7.95 7.73 -23.05
CA MET A 109 7.94 9.17 -22.85
C MET A 109 7.75 9.52 -21.37
N THR A 110 8.02 10.76 -21.02
CA THR A 110 7.66 11.30 -19.71
C THR A 110 6.16 11.55 -19.67
N SER A 111 5.49 11.15 -18.59
CA SER A 111 4.06 11.47 -18.40
C SER A 111 3.88 12.98 -18.24
N THR A 112 2.83 13.52 -18.86
CA THR A 112 2.59 14.96 -18.96
C THR A 112 1.60 15.46 -17.92
N PHE A 113 0.70 14.60 -17.43
CA PHE A 113 -0.26 14.92 -16.39
C PHE A 113 -0.61 13.69 -15.54
N HIS A 114 -1.15 13.94 -14.35
CA HIS A 114 -1.82 12.92 -13.54
C HIS A 114 -3.24 12.75 -14.03
N ALA A 115 -3.62 11.55 -14.43
CA ALA A 115 -4.96 11.32 -14.94
C ALA A 115 -6.03 11.43 -13.84
N MET A 116 -5.69 11.01 -12.63
CA MET A 116 -6.44 11.18 -11.39
C MET A 116 -5.59 11.93 -10.36
N ARG A 117 -6.25 12.74 -9.53
CA ARG A 117 -5.65 13.45 -8.41
C ARG A 117 -5.82 12.68 -7.12
N LEU A 118 -4.81 12.74 -6.27
CA LEU A 118 -4.92 12.31 -4.88
C LEU A 118 -5.87 13.25 -4.11
N LEU A 119 -6.99 12.71 -3.63
CA LEU A 119 -7.99 13.42 -2.83
C LEU A 119 -7.71 13.32 -1.34
N GLY A 120 -6.92 12.33 -0.93
CA GLY A 120 -6.46 12.15 0.44
C GLY A 120 -6.06 10.71 0.72
N GLY A 121 -5.63 10.46 1.96
CA GLY A 121 -5.34 9.13 2.44
C GLY A 121 -5.63 8.93 3.92
N ASP A 122 -5.81 7.68 4.31
CA ASP A 122 -6.09 7.29 5.68
C ASP A 122 -5.28 6.06 6.04
N MET A 123 -4.87 5.96 7.30
CA MET A 123 -4.25 4.77 7.86
C MET A 123 -5.16 4.20 8.93
N VAL A 124 -5.36 2.88 8.84
CA VAL A 124 -6.13 2.11 9.80
C VAL A 124 -5.33 0.88 10.15
N LEU A 125 -5.10 0.66 11.44
CA LEU A 125 -4.59 -0.61 11.94
C LEU A 125 -5.78 -1.38 12.52
N ALA A 126 -5.90 -2.63 12.11
CA ALA A 126 -7.04 -3.48 12.45
C ALA A 126 -6.57 -4.90 12.73
N ASP A 127 -7.30 -5.67 13.54
CA ASP A 127 -6.95 -7.06 13.83
C ASP A 127 -7.12 -8.00 12.63
N ALA A 128 -7.94 -7.59 11.65
CA ALA A 128 -8.21 -8.35 10.44
C ALA A 128 -8.07 -7.47 9.19
N LEU A 129 -7.91 -8.12 8.03
CA LEU A 129 -7.90 -7.46 6.73
C LEU A 129 -9.23 -6.74 6.48
N ILE A 130 -9.17 -5.47 6.10
CA ILE A 130 -10.35 -4.70 5.70
C ILE A 130 -10.61 -4.97 4.22
N GLU A 131 -11.45 -5.94 3.89
CA GLU A 131 -11.62 -6.37 2.48
C GLU A 131 -12.48 -5.45 1.62
N ARG A 132 -13.48 -4.80 2.21
CA ARG A 132 -14.44 -3.92 1.51
C ARG A 132 -14.61 -2.59 2.25
N PRO A 133 -13.55 -1.77 2.37
CA PRO A 133 -13.63 -0.50 3.08
C PRO A 133 -14.79 0.39 2.61
N SER A 134 -15.11 0.40 1.31
CA SER A 134 -16.23 1.19 0.75
C SER A 134 -17.59 0.84 1.33
N GLU A 135 -17.81 -0.40 1.77
CA GLU A 135 -19.07 -0.86 2.37
C GLU A 135 -19.09 -0.69 3.90
N GLY A 136 -17.92 -0.49 4.51
CA GLY A 136 -17.75 -0.36 5.96
C GLY A 136 -17.15 0.98 6.36
N ILE A 137 -15.97 0.94 6.99
CA ILE A 137 -15.31 2.10 7.63
C ILE A 137 -15.10 3.30 6.71
N ALA A 138 -15.06 3.09 5.40
CA ALA A 138 -14.78 4.11 4.41
C ALA A 138 -16.03 4.67 3.71
N ARG A 139 -17.20 4.08 3.95
CA ARG A 139 -18.47 4.40 3.30
C ARG A 139 -18.82 5.89 3.36
N ARG A 140 -18.85 6.48 4.57
CA ARG A 140 -19.20 7.90 4.75
C ARG A 140 -18.24 8.85 4.00
N LYS A 141 -16.95 8.50 3.94
CA LYS A 141 -15.97 9.31 3.20
C LYS A 141 -16.19 9.17 1.69
N LEU A 142 -16.46 7.96 1.20
CA LEU A 142 -16.82 7.73 -0.19
C LEU A 142 -18.05 8.55 -0.60
N GLU A 143 -19.12 8.53 0.20
CA GLU A 143 -20.34 9.32 -0.02
C GLU A 143 -20.05 10.83 -0.07
N SER A 144 -19.19 11.33 0.83
CA SER A 144 -18.74 12.73 0.80
C SER A 144 -17.94 13.05 -0.45
N LEU A 145 -16.99 12.20 -0.84
CA LEU A 145 -16.17 12.42 -2.02
C LEU A 145 -17.01 12.36 -3.31
N HIS A 146 -18.03 11.49 -3.37
CA HIS A 146 -18.97 11.47 -4.51
C HIS A 146 -19.69 12.81 -4.66
N LYS A 147 -20.14 13.39 -3.54
CA LYS A 147 -20.80 14.70 -3.56
C LYS A 147 -19.88 15.81 -4.07
N ASP A 148 -18.61 15.77 -3.69
CA ASP A 148 -17.65 16.84 -3.98
C ASP A 148 -16.94 16.67 -5.34
N HIS A 149 -16.80 15.43 -5.83
CA HIS A 149 -15.96 15.10 -6.99
C HIS A 149 -16.66 14.30 -8.10
N GLY A 150 -17.89 13.85 -7.89
CA GLY A 150 -18.68 13.09 -8.88
C GLY A 150 -18.29 11.61 -8.97
N ASP A 151 -18.72 10.96 -10.06
CA ASP A 151 -18.78 9.49 -10.22
C ASP A 151 -17.49 8.83 -10.79
N ASP A 152 -16.30 9.38 -10.51
CA ASP A 152 -15.01 8.82 -10.98
C ASP A 152 -14.02 8.65 -9.82
N ILE A 153 -14.42 7.88 -8.82
CA ILE A 153 -13.59 7.64 -7.63
C ILE A 153 -12.87 6.29 -7.73
N PHE A 154 -11.57 6.30 -7.46
CA PHE A 154 -10.80 5.09 -7.27
C PHE A 154 -10.25 5.05 -5.84
N LEU A 155 -10.73 4.08 -5.07
CA LEU A 155 -10.18 3.75 -3.76
C LEU A 155 -9.15 2.63 -3.93
N ILE A 156 -7.94 2.83 -3.40
CA ILE A 156 -6.96 1.75 -3.30
C ILE A 156 -6.67 1.53 -1.83
N ASN A 157 -6.88 0.31 -1.37
CA ASN A 157 -6.57 -0.13 -0.03
C ASN A 157 -5.33 -1.03 -0.06
N TRP A 158 -4.19 -0.48 0.36
CA TRP A 158 -2.97 -1.25 0.54
C TRP A 158 -3.02 -1.95 1.89
N GLN A 159 -3.18 -3.27 1.87
CA GLN A 159 -3.21 -4.08 3.08
C GLN A 159 -1.81 -4.65 3.32
N LEU A 160 -1.16 -4.12 4.36
CA LEU A 160 0.21 -4.43 4.74
C LEU A 160 0.20 -5.34 5.97
N PRO A 161 1.09 -6.35 6.03
CA PRO A 161 1.30 -7.13 7.24
C PRO A 161 1.65 -6.23 8.43
N GLY A 162 0.91 -6.29 9.52
CA GLY A 162 1.20 -5.58 10.77
C GLY A 162 1.66 -6.53 11.88
N LYS A 163 2.22 -5.99 12.97
CA LYS A 163 2.46 -6.71 14.22
C LYS A 163 2.21 -5.76 15.41
N PRO A 164 1.15 -5.97 16.23
CA PRO A 164 -0.01 -6.84 15.96
C PRO A 164 -0.86 -6.34 14.79
N GLY A 165 -1.79 -7.17 14.29
CA GLY A 165 -2.81 -6.79 13.30
C GLY A 165 -2.34 -6.60 11.85
N HIS A 166 -3.11 -5.82 11.10
CA HIS A 166 -2.96 -5.49 9.68
C HIS A 166 -3.09 -4.00 9.47
N LEU A 167 -2.14 -3.41 8.75
CA LEU A 167 -2.15 -2.00 8.44
C LEU A 167 -2.78 -1.78 7.06
N SER A 168 -3.92 -1.11 7.02
CA SER A 168 -4.56 -0.64 5.81
C SER A 168 -4.20 0.81 5.54
N PHE A 169 -3.69 1.08 4.36
CA PHE A 169 -3.55 2.44 3.85
C PHE A 169 -4.52 2.68 2.68
N PHE A 170 -5.48 3.57 2.91
CA PHE A 170 -6.47 3.98 1.92
C PHE A 170 -5.95 5.18 1.13
N MET A 171 -6.01 5.06 -0.20
CA MET A 171 -5.71 6.14 -1.14
C MET A 171 -6.98 6.46 -1.92
N TRP A 172 -7.42 7.71 -1.83
CA TRP A 172 -8.59 8.20 -2.55
C TRP A 172 -8.16 8.99 -3.76
N LEU A 173 -8.61 8.57 -4.94
CA LEU A 173 -8.26 9.20 -6.20
C LEU A 173 -9.54 9.66 -6.91
N GLY A 174 -9.47 10.83 -7.54
CA GLY A 174 -10.57 11.38 -8.35
C GLY A 174 -10.08 11.86 -9.69
N LEU A 175 -10.91 11.78 -10.72
CA LEU A 175 -10.54 12.21 -12.07
C LEU A 175 -10.08 13.67 -12.11
N SER A 176 -8.91 13.91 -12.71
CA SER A 176 -8.31 15.24 -12.81
C SER A 176 -9.02 16.11 -13.85
N GLN A 177 -8.80 17.43 -13.79
CA GLN A 177 -9.22 18.34 -14.85
C GLN A 177 -8.48 18.07 -16.16
N ALA A 178 -7.17 17.80 -16.10
CA ALA A 178 -6.34 17.50 -17.28
C ALA A 178 -6.83 16.27 -18.05
N ALA A 179 -7.30 15.24 -17.34
CA ALA A 179 -7.90 14.06 -17.97
C ALA A 179 -9.25 14.34 -18.64
N ARG A 180 -9.91 15.47 -18.33
CA ARG A 180 -11.16 15.89 -18.96
C ARG A 180 -10.95 16.84 -20.15
N GLU A 181 -9.73 17.28 -20.39
CA GLU A 181 -9.41 18.14 -21.53
C GLU A 181 -9.54 17.37 -22.85
N ASP A 182 -9.96 18.05 -23.92
CA ASP A 182 -10.05 17.44 -25.24
C ASP A 182 -8.66 17.42 -25.91
N ASN A 183 -7.84 16.47 -25.47
CA ASN A 183 -6.56 16.16 -26.12
C ASN A 183 -6.42 14.63 -26.34
N PRO A 184 -5.59 14.19 -27.31
CA PRO A 184 -5.49 12.77 -27.64
C PRO A 184 -5.13 11.86 -26.46
N SER A 185 -4.20 12.30 -25.59
CA SER A 185 -3.77 11.51 -24.44
C SER A 185 -4.86 11.38 -23.36
N ALA A 186 -5.59 12.47 -23.08
CA ALA A 186 -6.73 12.47 -22.17
C ALA A 186 -7.86 11.58 -22.69
N ARG A 187 -8.17 11.63 -23.99
CA ARG A 187 -9.19 10.76 -24.60
C ARG A 187 -8.81 9.28 -24.53
N ALA A 188 -7.57 8.93 -24.88
CA ALA A 188 -7.05 7.56 -24.78
C ALA A 188 -7.13 7.04 -23.34
N PHE A 189 -6.72 7.87 -22.37
CA PHE A 189 -6.85 7.53 -20.96
C PHE A 189 -8.31 7.34 -20.54
N LEU A 190 -9.22 8.28 -20.86
CA LEU A 190 -10.62 8.20 -20.44
C LEU A 190 -11.32 6.97 -21.00
N GLN A 191 -11.01 6.58 -22.23
CA GLN A 191 -11.54 5.35 -22.80
C GLN A 191 -11.07 4.14 -21.98
N LEU A 192 -9.75 4.01 -21.76
CA LEU A 192 -9.19 2.92 -20.95
C LEU A 192 -9.72 2.93 -19.51
N TRP A 193 -9.89 4.11 -18.91
CA TRP A 193 -10.42 4.29 -17.57
C TRP A 193 -11.88 3.82 -17.48
N LYS A 194 -12.72 4.19 -18.44
CA LYS A 194 -14.11 3.72 -18.51
C LYS A 194 -14.16 2.20 -18.61
N ASP A 195 -13.37 1.60 -19.50
CA ASP A 195 -13.29 0.15 -19.63
C ASP A 195 -12.82 -0.50 -18.32
N PHE A 196 -11.81 0.08 -17.66
CA PHE A 196 -11.32 -0.39 -16.36
C PHE A 196 -12.39 -0.28 -15.26
N LEU A 197 -13.18 0.78 -15.24
CA LEU A 197 -14.25 1.00 -14.27
C LEU A 197 -15.44 0.05 -14.52
N SER A 198 -15.87 -0.10 -15.77
CA SER A 198 -17.10 -0.85 -16.13
C SER A 198 -16.90 -2.34 -16.37
N SER A 199 -15.68 -2.81 -16.66
CA SER A 199 -15.40 -4.22 -16.98
C SER A 199 -15.98 -5.21 -15.95
N GLU A 200 -16.47 -6.35 -16.41
CA GLU A 200 -16.81 -7.48 -15.52
C GLU A 200 -15.64 -8.47 -15.38
N ASP A 201 -14.60 -8.32 -16.21
CA ASP A 201 -13.38 -9.11 -16.17
C ASP A 201 -12.38 -8.48 -15.19
N ASP A 202 -12.24 -9.09 -14.01
CA ASP A 202 -11.22 -8.69 -13.03
C ASP A 202 -9.81 -9.09 -13.46
N ASP A 203 -9.65 -10.14 -14.28
CA ASP A 203 -8.34 -10.52 -14.76
C ASP A 203 -7.81 -9.50 -15.78
N PHE A 204 -8.69 -8.86 -16.55
CA PHE A 204 -8.35 -7.66 -17.33
C PHE A 204 -7.71 -6.58 -16.44
N ARG A 205 -8.31 -6.28 -15.27
CA ARG A 205 -7.77 -5.26 -14.35
C ARG A 205 -6.46 -5.69 -13.74
N LYS A 206 -6.39 -6.92 -13.25
CA LYS A 206 -5.20 -7.51 -12.63
C LYS A 206 -4.00 -7.48 -13.59
N ARG A 207 -4.21 -7.77 -14.87
CA ARG A 207 -3.14 -7.73 -15.88
C ARG A 207 -2.68 -6.32 -16.22
N ARG A 208 -3.45 -5.27 -15.90
CA ARG A 208 -3.16 -3.90 -16.33
C ARG A 208 -2.71 -2.96 -15.22
N LEU A 209 -3.10 -3.17 -13.97
CA LEU A 209 -2.70 -2.28 -12.87
C LEU A 209 -1.21 -2.45 -12.53
N LYS A 210 -0.44 -1.40 -12.82
CA LYS A 210 1.00 -1.30 -12.58
C LYS A 210 1.32 -0.36 -11.43
N LEU A 211 2.39 -0.70 -10.72
CA LEU A 211 3.04 0.16 -9.74
C LEU A 211 4.47 0.47 -10.19
N MET A 212 4.84 1.74 -10.17
CA MET A 212 6.22 2.21 -10.20
C MET A 212 6.59 2.80 -8.85
N VAL A 213 7.84 2.61 -8.44
CA VAL A 213 8.37 3.09 -7.17
C VAL A 213 9.65 3.86 -7.41
N LEU A 214 9.78 5.03 -6.78
CA LEU A 214 11.01 5.78 -6.65
C LEU A 214 11.27 6.03 -5.16
N ILE A 215 12.54 6.10 -4.78
CA ILE A 215 12.95 6.37 -3.40
C ILE A 215 13.88 7.59 -3.40
N PRO A 216 13.33 8.81 -3.34
CA PRO A 216 14.13 10.04 -3.31
C PRO A 216 15.07 10.13 -2.10
N GLU A 217 14.63 9.67 -0.92
CA GLU A 217 15.40 9.71 0.33
C GLU A 217 15.25 8.36 1.06
N GLY A 218 16.33 7.83 1.63
CA GLY A 218 16.28 6.56 2.36
C GLY A 218 17.65 5.90 2.56
N PRO A 219 17.70 4.63 2.99
CA PRO A 219 18.94 3.85 3.02
C PRO A 219 19.46 3.55 1.62
N TYR A 220 20.79 3.63 1.41
CA TYR A 220 21.41 3.40 0.10
C TYR A 220 21.07 2.02 -0.49
N LEU A 221 21.11 0.97 0.34
CA LEU A 221 20.81 -0.39 -0.09
C LEU A 221 19.37 -0.53 -0.59
N LEU A 222 18.41 0.11 0.08
CA LEU A 222 17.01 0.08 -0.33
C LEU A 222 16.79 0.83 -1.66
N ARG A 223 17.43 2.00 -1.84
CA ARG A 223 17.41 2.73 -3.12
C ARG A 223 17.99 1.92 -4.29
N LYS A 224 18.96 1.04 -4.02
CA LYS A 224 19.54 0.15 -5.03
C LYS A 224 18.67 -1.08 -5.32
N ALA A 225 18.00 -1.60 -4.30
CA ALA A 225 17.12 -2.77 -4.41
C ALA A 225 15.86 -2.49 -5.24
N VAL A 226 15.36 -1.24 -5.22
CA VAL A 226 14.21 -0.82 -6.01
C VAL A 226 14.71 -0.13 -7.29
N PRO A 227 14.69 -0.82 -8.45
CA PRO A 227 15.12 -0.20 -9.70
C PRO A 227 14.13 0.90 -10.09
N GLY A 228 14.59 2.15 -10.05
CA GLY A 228 13.75 3.29 -10.38
C GLY A 228 13.17 3.19 -11.78
N ASN A 229 11.93 3.68 -11.94
CA ASN A 229 11.20 3.71 -13.22
C ASN A 229 10.97 2.35 -13.90
N LYS A 230 10.99 1.25 -13.14
CA LYS A 230 10.53 -0.07 -13.61
C LYS A 230 9.10 -0.33 -13.12
N PRO A 231 8.10 -0.30 -14.01
CA PRO A 231 6.75 -0.69 -13.64
C PRO A 231 6.66 -2.18 -13.38
N VAL A 232 5.85 -2.54 -12.41
CA VAL A 232 5.54 -3.91 -12.05
C VAL A 232 4.03 -4.08 -12.08
N ILE A 233 3.54 -5.06 -12.83
CA ILE A 233 2.14 -5.51 -12.73
C ILE A 233 2.01 -6.18 -11.37
N LEU A 234 1.13 -5.65 -10.52
CA LEU A 234 1.01 -6.09 -9.13
C LEU A 234 0.65 -7.58 -9.03
N SER A 235 -0.40 -8.00 -9.75
CA SER A 235 -0.84 -9.40 -9.79
C SER A 235 0.24 -10.36 -10.32
N GLY A 236 1.04 -9.91 -11.29
CA GLY A 236 2.17 -10.67 -11.84
C GLY A 236 3.31 -10.92 -10.84
N LYS A 237 3.25 -10.34 -9.63
CA LYS A 237 4.16 -10.64 -8.51
C LYS A 237 3.53 -11.50 -7.42
N GLY A 238 2.41 -12.15 -7.73
CA GLY A 238 1.65 -12.93 -6.75
C GLY A 238 1.02 -12.06 -5.68
N ILE A 239 0.74 -10.79 -5.99
CA ILE A 239 -0.02 -9.90 -5.11
C ILE A 239 -1.50 -10.04 -5.47
N ASP A 240 -2.30 -10.55 -4.55
CA ASP A 240 -3.74 -10.65 -4.69
C ASP A 240 -4.39 -9.26 -4.62
N ILE A 241 -5.28 -9.02 -5.58
CA ILE A 241 -6.06 -7.79 -5.66
C ILE A 241 -7.52 -8.18 -5.83
N LYS A 242 -8.34 -7.73 -4.88
CA LYS A 242 -9.79 -7.86 -4.94
C LYS A 242 -10.37 -6.53 -5.40
N TYR A 243 -11.17 -6.57 -6.46
CA TYR A 243 -11.87 -5.39 -6.96
C TYR A 243 -13.32 -5.39 -6.46
N THR A 244 -13.73 -4.29 -5.85
CA THR A 244 -15.13 -4.05 -5.46
C THR A 244 -15.65 -2.88 -6.29
N ARG A 245 -16.76 -3.09 -7.00
CA ARG A 245 -17.36 -2.05 -7.84
C ARG A 245 -18.61 -1.52 -7.19
N GLY A 246 -18.88 -0.23 -7.37
CA GLY A 246 -20.17 0.36 -7.04
C GLY A 246 -20.51 1.52 -7.97
N ARG A 247 -21.59 2.24 -7.64
CA ARG A 247 -22.04 3.36 -8.45
C ARG A 247 -21.01 4.49 -8.40
N GLY A 248 -20.35 4.77 -9.53
CA GLY A 248 -19.40 5.88 -9.64
C GLY A 248 -18.09 5.68 -8.87
N PHE A 249 -17.74 4.45 -8.50
CA PHE A 249 -16.44 4.15 -7.93
C PHE A 249 -15.99 2.71 -8.18
N ILE A 250 -14.68 2.52 -8.09
CA ILE A 250 -14.06 1.20 -7.97
C ILE A 250 -13.10 1.22 -6.78
N GLU A 251 -13.01 0.08 -6.11
CA GLU A 251 -12.07 -0.17 -5.04
C GLU A 251 -11.12 -1.29 -5.46
N ALA A 252 -9.82 -1.14 -5.19
CA ALA A 252 -8.82 -2.20 -5.27
C ALA A 252 -8.23 -2.45 -3.89
N SER A 253 -8.59 -3.58 -3.29
CA SER A 253 -7.98 -4.06 -2.04
C SER A 253 -6.78 -4.94 -2.37
N VAL A 254 -5.58 -4.43 -2.11
CA VAL A 254 -4.29 -5.02 -2.51
C VAL A 254 -3.63 -5.67 -1.29
N ASN A 255 -3.59 -7.00 -1.27
CA ASN A 255 -3.04 -7.77 -0.15
C ASN A 255 -1.55 -8.04 -0.33
N ILE A 256 -0.69 -7.26 0.33
CA ILE A 256 0.77 -7.43 0.23
C ILE A 256 1.24 -8.76 0.85
N ALA A 257 0.50 -9.30 1.82
CA ALA A 257 0.84 -10.56 2.49
C ALA A 257 0.78 -11.79 1.55
N SER A 258 0.04 -11.70 0.45
CA SER A 258 -0.10 -12.78 -0.54
C SER A 258 1.20 -13.04 -1.34
N SER A 259 2.11 -12.07 -1.40
CA SER A 259 3.40 -12.21 -2.08
C SER A 259 4.53 -12.27 -1.06
N MET A 260 5.26 -13.39 -1.03
CA MET A 260 6.43 -13.56 -0.15
C MET A 260 7.48 -12.46 -0.40
N ALA A 261 7.73 -12.13 -1.67
CA ALA A 261 8.69 -11.09 -2.04
C ALA A 261 8.24 -9.70 -1.57
N ALA A 262 6.97 -9.36 -1.77
CA ALA A 262 6.43 -8.06 -1.34
C ALA A 262 6.38 -7.97 0.20
N SER A 263 6.00 -9.05 0.87
CA SER A 263 6.00 -9.15 2.34
C SER A 263 7.39 -8.96 2.92
N LEU A 264 8.40 -9.63 2.36
CA LEU A 264 9.79 -9.47 2.79
C LEU A 264 10.25 -8.03 2.58
N MET A 265 9.85 -7.40 1.47
CA MET A 265 10.18 -6.01 1.22
C MET A 265 9.54 -5.06 2.24
N TRP A 266 8.26 -5.27 2.55
CA TRP A 266 7.58 -4.51 3.58
C TRP A 266 8.24 -4.66 4.95
N VAL A 267 8.60 -5.89 5.35
CA VAL A 267 9.26 -6.15 6.64
C VAL A 267 10.58 -5.41 6.79
N ASN A 268 11.34 -5.27 5.70
CA ASN A 268 12.60 -4.51 5.69
C ASN A 268 12.38 -2.99 5.68
N VAL A 269 11.25 -2.52 5.16
CA VAL A 269 10.94 -1.10 5.01
C VAL A 269 10.28 -0.52 6.25
N GLN A 270 9.37 -1.26 6.89
CA GLN A 270 8.51 -0.75 7.97
C GLN A 270 9.28 -0.09 9.12
N SER A 271 10.46 -0.62 9.49
CA SER A 271 11.29 -0.09 10.58
C SER A 271 12.06 1.18 10.21
N MET A 272 12.18 1.48 8.92
CA MET A 272 12.98 2.59 8.38
C MET A 272 12.11 3.73 7.84
N THR A 273 10.78 3.64 7.96
CA THR A 273 9.80 4.56 7.39
C THR A 273 9.99 6.01 7.80
N ARG A 274 10.41 6.28 9.03
CA ARG A 274 10.76 7.63 9.54
C ARG A 274 11.91 8.32 8.80
N GLY A 275 12.80 7.54 8.17
CA GLY A 275 13.95 8.05 7.42
C GLY A 275 13.78 7.89 5.91
N LEU A 276 12.58 7.57 5.44
CA LEU A 276 12.31 7.16 4.08
C LEU A 276 11.33 8.13 3.40
N VAL A 277 11.63 8.50 2.16
CA VAL A 277 10.69 9.15 1.25
C VAL A 277 10.50 8.22 0.06
N VAL A 278 9.25 7.85 -0.22
CA VAL A 278 8.89 6.94 -1.32
C VAL A 278 7.84 7.60 -2.19
N ASP A 279 8.08 7.62 -3.50
CA ASP A 279 7.09 8.04 -4.49
C ASP A 279 6.56 6.80 -5.19
N LEU A 280 5.25 6.64 -5.17
CA LEU A 280 4.54 5.63 -5.92
C LEU A 280 3.82 6.29 -7.10
N ALA A 281 3.85 5.62 -8.25
CA ALA A 281 2.98 5.95 -9.37
C ALA A 281 2.19 4.72 -9.79
N LEU A 282 0.88 4.92 -9.96
CA LEU A 282 -0.03 3.93 -10.52
C LEU A 282 -0.20 4.20 -12.00
N ILE A 283 -0.27 3.14 -12.79
CA ILE A 283 -0.47 3.21 -14.24
C ILE A 283 -1.41 2.08 -14.63
N ILE A 284 -2.31 2.33 -15.57
CA ILE A 284 -3.07 1.27 -16.24
C ILE A 284 -2.35 0.97 -17.54
N GLU A 285 -1.95 -0.28 -17.73
CA GLU A 285 -1.23 -0.72 -18.91
C GLU A 285 -2.11 -0.60 -20.16
N ALA A 286 -1.61 0.14 -21.15
CA ALA A 286 -2.15 0.18 -22.49
C ALA A 286 -1.63 -1.02 -23.30
N THR A 287 -2.52 -1.82 -23.87
CA THR A 287 -2.17 -2.97 -24.71
C THR A 287 -2.56 -2.78 -26.18
N GLU A 288 -3.28 -1.71 -26.49
CA GLU A 288 -3.77 -1.38 -27.83
C GLU A 288 -3.34 0.06 -28.21
N GLU A 289 -3.25 0.33 -29.51
CA GLU A 289 -2.77 1.64 -30.02
C GLU A 289 -3.66 2.81 -29.61
N ASN A 290 -4.97 2.62 -29.58
CA ASN A 290 -5.94 3.64 -29.17
C ASN A 290 -5.89 3.98 -27.67
N GLN A 291 -5.20 3.18 -26.86
CA GLN A 291 -4.98 3.41 -25.43
C GLN A 291 -3.67 4.17 -25.17
N LEU A 292 -2.89 4.49 -26.22
CA LEU A 292 -1.63 5.21 -26.13
C LEU A 292 -1.78 6.71 -26.49
N PRO A 293 -0.88 7.57 -25.98
CA PRO A 293 0.17 7.27 -25.00
C PRO A 293 -0.39 6.99 -23.61
N GLU A 294 0.31 6.18 -22.83
CA GLU A 294 0.00 6.00 -21.41
C GLU A 294 0.19 7.31 -20.66
N GLN A 295 -0.54 7.49 -19.56
CA GLN A 295 -0.31 8.54 -18.58
C GLN A 295 -0.24 7.93 -17.18
N VAL A 296 0.44 8.60 -16.27
CA VAL A 296 0.40 8.22 -14.87
C VAL A 296 -1.04 8.38 -14.38
N LEU A 297 -1.61 7.29 -13.87
CA LEU A 297 -2.96 7.30 -13.31
C LEU A 297 -3.01 8.22 -12.11
N ALA A 298 -2.16 7.98 -11.12
CA ALA A 298 -2.04 8.81 -9.94
C ALA A 298 -0.68 8.62 -9.29
N THR A 299 -0.29 9.55 -8.44
CA THR A 299 0.93 9.44 -7.64
C THR A 299 0.67 9.73 -6.17
N VAL A 300 1.47 9.13 -5.31
CA VAL A 300 1.54 9.48 -3.89
C VAL A 300 3.00 9.50 -3.46
N ARG A 301 3.35 10.42 -2.58
CA ARG A 301 4.60 10.41 -1.82
C ARG A 301 4.26 10.09 -0.38
N PHE A 302 4.97 9.13 0.18
CA PHE A 302 5.06 8.95 1.64
C PHE A 302 6.37 9.56 2.10
N GLN A 303 6.31 10.46 3.08
CA GLN A 303 7.48 11.13 3.62
C GLN A 303 7.58 10.89 5.11
N LYS A 304 8.66 10.21 5.52
CA LYS A 304 9.08 10.06 6.92
C LYS A 304 7.94 9.59 7.83
N VAL A 305 7.11 8.67 7.31
CA VAL A 305 5.92 8.18 8.01
C VAL A 305 6.36 7.52 9.30
N ASP A 306 5.86 8.01 10.42
CA ASP A 306 6.08 7.36 11.71
C ASP A 306 5.01 6.28 11.91
N LEU A 307 5.33 5.02 11.61
CA LEU A 307 4.40 3.91 11.85
C LEU A 307 4.19 3.57 13.33
N THR A 308 4.74 4.31 14.30
CA THR A 308 4.47 4.12 15.72
C THR A 308 3.72 5.27 16.39
N HIS A 309 3.55 6.40 15.70
CA HIS A 309 2.90 7.57 16.29
C HIS A 309 1.37 7.36 16.35
N PRO A 310 0.64 7.77 17.42
CA PRO A 310 -0.81 7.53 17.54
C PRO A 310 -1.68 8.24 16.49
N ALA A 311 -1.12 9.21 15.77
CA ALA A 311 -1.76 9.89 14.64
C ALA A 311 -1.50 9.19 13.27
N SER A 312 -0.90 8.01 13.29
CA SER A 312 -0.55 7.22 12.10
C SER A 312 -0.67 5.72 12.36
N ARG A 313 -0.58 5.32 13.63
CA ARG A 313 -1.14 4.11 14.19
C ARG A 313 -2.44 4.44 14.87
N VAL A 314 -3.44 3.64 14.57
CA VAL A 314 -4.54 3.51 15.50
C VAL A 314 -4.54 2.12 16.08
N ASP A 315 -4.19 1.99 17.35
CA ASP A 315 -4.42 0.75 18.08
C ASP A 315 -5.93 0.57 18.31
N VAL A 316 -6.39 -0.62 17.98
CA VAL A 316 -7.62 -1.16 18.53
C VAL A 316 -7.20 -2.27 19.47
N THR A 317 -7.40 -2.04 20.75
CA THR A 317 -7.50 -3.11 21.72
C THR A 317 -8.69 -2.81 22.60
N HIS A 318 -9.73 -3.64 22.52
CA HIS A 318 -10.29 -4.37 23.66
C HIS A 318 -11.04 -5.59 23.18
#